data_AF-A0A140LID3-F1
#
_entry.id   AF-A0A140LID3-F1
#
_cell.length_a   1.000
_cell.length_b   1.000
_cell.length_c   1.000
_cell.angle_alpha   90.00
_cell.angle_beta   90.00
_cell.angle_gamma   90.00
#
_symmetry.space_group_name_H-M   'P 1'
#
loop_
_entity.id
_entity.type
_entity.pdbx_description
1 polymer ?
#
loop_
_entity_poly.entity_id
_entity_poly.type
_entity_poly.pdbx_seq_one_letter_code
_entity_poly.pdbx_strand_id
1 'polypeptide(L)'
;NFPAPKPLDIRVPNFPADETKGFHQVPFASTVFIERSDFKEESEPGYKRLASGQPVGLRHTGYVIELQNIVRGSSGCVERLEVTCRRADAGEKPKAFIHWVSQPLVCEIRLYECLFQHKNPEDPVEVPGGFLSDLNPIVFNRTVTLKEDPGKI
;
A
#
# COMPACT_ATOMS: atom_id res chain seq x y z
N ASN A 1 -16.79 -5.73 12.22
CA ASN A 1 -17.43 -7.08 12.30
C ASN A 1 -16.46 -8.17 11.83
N PHE A 2 -15.24 -8.19 12.37
CA PHE A 2 -14.25 -9.21 12.02
C PHE A 2 -14.72 -10.61 12.49
N PRO A 3 -14.63 -11.67 11.67
CA PRO A 3 -15.36 -12.92 11.90
C PRO A 3 -14.68 -13.89 12.86
N ALA A 4 -13.46 -13.59 13.32
CA ALA A 4 -12.68 -14.50 14.15
C ALA A 4 -12.18 -13.82 15.45
N PRO A 5 -12.07 -14.57 16.56
CA PRO A 5 -11.53 -14.04 17.82
C PRO A 5 -10.00 -13.89 17.80
N LYS A 6 -9.31 -14.52 16.84
CA LYS A 6 -7.85 -14.51 16.67
C LYS A 6 -7.50 -14.16 15.22
N PRO A 7 -6.27 -13.69 14.96
CA PRO A 7 -5.80 -13.50 13.59
C PRO A 7 -5.91 -14.79 12.76
N LEU A 8 -6.22 -14.62 11.47
CA LEU A 8 -6.27 -15.70 10.48
C LEU A 8 -4.96 -15.73 9.71
N ASP A 9 -4.37 -16.91 9.52
CA ASP A 9 -3.15 -17.05 8.71
C ASP A 9 -3.49 -17.08 7.22
N ILE A 10 -3.07 -16.04 6.50
CA ILE A 10 -3.29 -15.92 5.06
C ILE A 10 -2.07 -16.44 4.32
N ARG A 11 -2.27 -17.44 3.47
CA ARG A 11 -1.21 -18.01 2.63
C ARG A 11 -1.03 -17.15 1.37
N VAL A 12 0.16 -16.57 1.20
CA VAL A 12 0.50 -15.68 0.09
C VAL A 12 1.61 -16.31 -0.76
N PRO A 13 1.44 -16.43 -2.09
CA PRO A 13 2.50 -16.95 -2.96
C PRO A 13 3.68 -15.98 -2.98
N ASN A 14 4.90 -16.51 -2.87
CA ASN A 14 6.12 -15.71 -2.96
C ASN A 14 6.28 -15.11 -4.36
N PHE A 15 5.94 -15.88 -5.39
CA PHE A 15 6.00 -15.47 -6.79
C PHE A 15 4.64 -15.73 -7.46
N PRO A 16 3.91 -14.68 -7.88
CA PRO A 16 2.56 -14.84 -8.43
C PRO A 16 2.46 -15.74 -9.67
N ALA A 17 3.54 -15.81 -10.46
CA ALA A 17 3.58 -16.59 -11.70
C ALA A 17 4.13 -18.02 -11.51
N ASP A 18 4.65 -18.36 -10.31
CA ASP A 18 5.31 -19.64 -10.06
C ASP A 18 5.07 -20.10 -8.62
N GLU A 19 4.08 -20.97 -8.45
CA GLU A 19 3.70 -21.53 -7.15
C GLU A 19 4.77 -22.48 -6.58
N THR A 20 5.72 -22.96 -7.40
CA THR A 20 6.82 -23.82 -6.93
C THR A 20 7.83 -23.05 -6.08
N LYS A 21 7.82 -21.71 -6.14
CA LYS A 21 8.66 -20.84 -5.32
C LYS A 21 8.15 -20.67 -3.88
N GLY A 22 7.12 -21.41 -3.50
CA GLY A 22 6.62 -21.48 -2.14
C GLY A 22 5.73 -20.32 -1.75
N PHE A 23 5.43 -20.27 -0.45
CA PHE A 23 4.45 -19.37 0.14
C PHE A 23 4.96 -18.88 1.50
N HIS A 24 4.52 -17.69 1.89
CA HIS A 24 4.64 -17.19 3.26
C HIS A 24 3.25 -17.01 3.87
N GLN A 25 3.20 -16.95 5.20
CA GLN A 25 1.98 -16.69 5.96
C GLN A 25 1.98 -15.25 6.43
N VAL A 26 0.83 -14.59 6.29
CA VAL A 26 0.61 -13.22 6.77
C VAL A 26 -0.59 -13.23 7.72
N PRO A 27 -0.44 -12.76 8.98
CA PRO A 27 -1.56 -12.72 9.91
C PRO A 27 -2.56 -11.65 9.48
N PHE A 28 -3.85 -11.99 9.43
CA PHE A 28 -4.97 -11.08 9.19
C PHE A 28 -5.78 -10.91 10.46
N ALA A 29 -5.76 -9.72 11.05
CA ALA A 29 -6.44 -9.40 12.31
C ALA A 29 -7.55 -8.34 12.12
N SER A 30 -8.27 -8.04 13.20
CA SER A 30 -9.32 -7.01 13.22
C SER A 30 -8.81 -5.59 12.92
N THR A 31 -7.50 -5.37 13.06
CA THR A 31 -6.84 -4.10 12.75
C THR A 31 -5.84 -4.32 11.64
N VAL A 32 -5.93 -3.52 10.59
CA VAL A 32 -4.98 -3.52 9.47
C VAL A 32 -4.56 -2.10 9.14
N PHE A 33 -3.37 -1.96 8.57
CA PHE A 33 -2.85 -0.74 7.98
C PHE A 33 -2.88 -0.89 6.47
N ILE A 34 -3.25 0.20 5.80
CA ILE A 34 -3.25 0.35 4.34
C ILE A 34 -2.48 1.61 4.00
N GLU A 35 -2.07 1.74 2.74
CA GLU A 35 -1.44 2.97 2.28
C GLU A 35 -2.38 4.17 2.37
N ARG A 36 -1.84 5.34 2.76
CA ARG A 36 -2.64 6.56 2.85
C ARG A 36 -3.27 6.93 1.49
N SER A 37 -2.57 6.67 0.39
CA SER A 37 -3.05 6.90 -0.98
C SER A 37 -4.19 5.96 -1.40
N ASP A 38 -4.38 4.85 -0.68
CA ASP A 38 -5.41 3.86 -0.97
C ASP A 38 -6.77 4.19 -0.33
N PHE A 39 -6.85 5.34 0.33
CA PHE A 39 -8.09 5.93 0.80
C PHE A 39 -8.30 7.35 0.26
N LYS A 40 -9.53 7.65 -0.15
CA LYS A 40 -10.04 9.01 -0.37
C LYS A 40 -11.44 9.13 0.21
N GLU A 41 -11.81 10.29 0.70
CA GLU A 41 -13.17 10.52 1.20
C GLU A 41 -14.19 10.51 0.05
N GLU A 42 -13.87 11.27 -1.00
CA GLU A 42 -14.64 11.34 -2.22
C GLU A 42 -13.91 10.62 -3.35
N SER A 43 -14.64 9.77 -4.07
CA SER A 43 -14.12 9.06 -5.24
C SER A 43 -14.19 9.96 -6.47
N GLU A 44 -13.16 9.91 -7.30
CA GLU A 44 -13.08 10.60 -8.60
C GLU A 44 -13.06 9.57 -9.74
N PRO A 45 -13.43 9.95 -10.98
CA PRO A 45 -13.39 9.05 -12.12
C PRO A 45 -12.01 8.38 -12.27
N GLY A 46 -11.99 7.04 -12.30
CA GLY A 46 -10.76 6.25 -12.39
C GLY A 46 -10.16 5.82 -11.04
N TYR A 47 -10.61 6.38 -9.91
CA TYR A 47 -10.19 5.91 -8.59
C TYR A 47 -10.94 4.62 -8.20
N LYS A 48 -10.20 3.53 -7.96
CA LYS A 48 -10.76 2.18 -7.73
C LYS A 48 -10.57 1.64 -6.30
N ARG A 49 -9.93 2.42 -5.43
CA ARG A 49 -9.54 2.01 -4.06
C ARG A 49 -10.61 2.46 -3.06
N LEU A 50 -10.32 2.41 -1.75
CA LEU A 50 -11.33 2.66 -0.73
C LEU A 50 -11.82 4.11 -0.75
N ALA A 51 -13.13 4.30 -0.84
CA ALA A 51 -13.76 5.60 -0.65
C ALA A 51 -15.15 5.46 -0.05
N SER A 52 -15.80 6.58 0.29
CA SER A 52 -17.19 6.55 0.77
C SER A 52 -18.09 5.88 -0.28
N GLY A 53 -18.83 4.84 0.13
CA GLY A 53 -19.68 4.03 -0.76
C GLY A 53 -18.91 3.20 -1.80
N GLN A 54 -17.58 3.15 -1.74
CA GLN A 54 -16.75 2.37 -2.66
C GLN A 54 -15.89 1.36 -1.88
N PRO A 55 -16.34 0.09 -1.77
CA PRO A 55 -15.59 -0.94 -1.07
C PRO A 55 -14.34 -1.38 -1.84
N VAL A 56 -13.36 -1.92 -1.11
CA VAL A 56 -12.10 -2.42 -1.67
C VAL A 56 -11.77 -3.80 -1.13
N GLY A 57 -11.17 -4.66 -1.96
CA GLY A 57 -10.69 -5.96 -1.52
C GLY A 57 -9.34 -5.86 -0.79
N LEU A 58 -9.14 -6.66 0.24
CA LEU A 58 -7.82 -6.85 0.85
C LEU A 58 -7.12 -8.02 0.16
N ARG A 59 -5.97 -7.77 -0.47
CA ARG A 59 -5.26 -8.76 -1.30
C ARG A 59 -5.04 -10.07 -0.54
N HIS A 60 -5.30 -11.21 -1.19
CA HIS A 60 -5.17 -12.58 -0.68
C HIS A 60 -6.07 -13.01 0.50
N THR A 61 -6.69 -12.09 1.23
CA THR A 61 -7.52 -12.44 2.40
C THR A 61 -8.84 -13.13 2.04
N GLY A 62 -9.37 -12.86 0.84
CA GLY A 62 -10.75 -13.21 0.49
C GLY A 62 -11.80 -12.29 1.12
N TYR A 63 -11.40 -11.16 1.71
CA TYR A 63 -12.30 -10.18 2.32
C TYR A 63 -12.33 -8.86 1.56
N VAL A 64 -13.48 -8.21 1.63
CA VAL A 64 -13.77 -6.88 1.12
C VAL A 64 -14.15 -6.00 2.30
N ILE A 65 -13.59 -4.80 2.36
CA ILE A 65 -13.87 -3.81 3.39
C ILE A 65 -14.67 -2.63 2.82
N GLU A 66 -15.52 -2.05 3.66
CA GLU A 66 -16.37 -0.91 3.33
C GLU A 66 -16.33 0.13 4.45
N LEU A 67 -16.13 1.38 4.08
CA LEU A 67 -16.04 2.50 5.02
C LEU A 67 -17.36 2.71 5.76
N GLN A 68 -17.29 2.84 7.08
CA GLN A 68 -18.43 3.20 7.92
C GLN A 68 -18.24 4.56 8.58
N ASN A 69 -17.03 4.85 9.04
CA ASN A 69 -16.75 6.09 9.74
C ASN A 69 -15.28 6.50 9.59
N ILE A 70 -15.03 7.81 9.58
CA ILE A 70 -13.71 8.42 9.51
C ILE A 70 -13.46 9.09 10.84
N VAL A 71 -12.46 8.59 11.57
CA VAL A 71 -12.07 9.17 12.85
C VAL A 71 -10.90 10.11 12.63
N ARG A 72 -11.10 11.36 13.05
CA ARG A 72 -10.12 12.43 12.92
C ARG A 72 -9.55 12.83 14.28
N GLY A 73 -8.28 13.18 14.26
CA GLY A 73 -7.61 13.78 15.40
C GLY A 73 -7.98 15.25 15.58
N SER A 74 -7.39 15.86 16.60
CA SER A 74 -7.57 17.29 16.93
C SER A 74 -7.13 18.24 15.82
N SER A 75 -6.21 17.83 14.95
CA SER A 75 -5.74 18.60 13.80
C SER A 75 -6.65 18.51 12.57
N GLY A 76 -7.74 17.73 12.62
CA GLY A 76 -8.60 17.44 11.46
C GLY A 76 -8.03 16.39 10.50
N CYS A 77 -6.81 15.90 10.73
CA CYS A 77 -6.24 14.80 9.96
C CYS A 77 -6.94 13.46 10.26
N VAL A 78 -7.06 12.61 9.24
CA VAL A 78 -7.56 11.23 9.39
C VAL A 78 -6.55 10.43 10.23
N GLU A 79 -7.01 9.89 11.36
CA GLU A 79 -6.23 9.03 12.25
C GLU A 79 -6.50 7.55 11.99
N ARG A 80 -7.77 7.17 11.84
CA ARG A 80 -8.18 5.79 11.57
C ARG A 80 -9.52 5.73 10.84
N LEU A 81 -9.72 4.64 10.12
CA LEU A 81 -10.97 4.31 9.45
C LEU A 81 -11.66 3.19 10.20
N GLU A 82 -12.96 3.32 10.42
CA GLU A 82 -13.79 2.21 10.88
C GLU A 82 -14.48 1.61 9.67
N VAL A 83 -14.33 0.30 9.52
CA VAL A 83 -14.83 -0.43 8.36
C VAL A 83 -15.63 -1.65 8.80
N THR A 84 -16.56 -2.05 7.96
CA THR A 84 -17.10 -3.41 7.97
C THR A 84 -16.31 -4.27 6.99
N CYS A 85 -16.31 -5.58 7.22
CA CYS A 85 -15.76 -6.54 6.29
C CYS A 85 -16.79 -7.62 5.95
N ARG A 86 -16.72 -8.13 4.73
CA ARG A 86 -17.47 -9.30 4.27
C ARG A 86 -16.56 -10.19 3.43
N ARG A 87 -16.97 -11.44 3.25
CA ARG A 87 -16.29 -12.30 2.26
C ARG A 87 -16.51 -11.75 0.85
N ALA A 88 -15.51 -11.90 0.00
CA ALA A 88 -15.53 -11.41 -1.37
C ALA A 88 -16.58 -12.13 -2.24
N ASP A 89 -16.98 -13.35 -1.86
CA ASP A 89 -18.02 -14.16 -2.53
C ASP A 89 -19.45 -13.81 -2.07
N ALA A 90 -19.61 -13.06 -0.98
CA ALA A 90 -20.90 -12.76 -0.36
C ALA A 90 -21.59 -11.48 -0.88
N GLY A 91 -21.09 -10.87 -1.96
CA GLY A 91 -21.66 -9.65 -2.51
C GLY A 91 -20.92 -9.16 -3.76
N GLU A 92 -21.16 -7.92 -4.16
CA GLU A 92 -20.53 -7.36 -5.36
C GLU A 92 -19.01 -7.39 -5.29
N LYS A 93 -18.36 -7.71 -6.41
CA LYS A 93 -16.91 -7.75 -6.49
C LYS A 93 -16.35 -6.32 -6.42
N PRO A 94 -15.34 -6.04 -5.59
CA PRO A 94 -14.74 -4.71 -5.50
C PRO A 94 -14.02 -4.35 -6.80
N LYS A 95 -13.86 -3.05 -7.05
CA LYS A 95 -13.17 -2.53 -8.25
C LYS A 95 -11.65 -2.80 -8.23
N ALA A 96 -11.07 -2.96 -7.06
CA ALA A 96 -9.65 -3.25 -6.88
C ALA A 96 -9.38 -4.05 -5.59
N PHE A 97 -8.18 -4.62 -5.51
CA PHE A 97 -7.61 -5.19 -4.29
C PHE A 97 -6.36 -4.39 -3.92
N ILE A 98 -6.23 -4.01 -2.64
CA ILE A 98 -5.11 -3.23 -2.12
C ILE A 98 -4.24 -4.06 -1.18
N HIS A 99 -3.00 -3.61 -0.99
CA HIS A 99 -2.08 -4.16 -0.01
C HIS A 99 -2.47 -3.72 1.40
N TRP A 100 -2.08 -4.52 2.40
CA TRP A 100 -2.39 -4.30 3.80
C TRP A 100 -1.41 -5.08 4.69
N VAL A 101 -1.34 -4.70 5.98
CA VAL A 101 -0.57 -5.39 7.02
C VAL A 101 -1.31 -5.30 8.36
N SER A 102 -1.34 -6.35 9.19
CA SER A 102 -2.01 -6.31 10.51
C SER A 102 -1.06 -6.22 11.72
N GLN A 103 0.14 -6.78 11.59
CA GLN A 103 1.17 -6.84 12.65
C GLN A 103 2.49 -6.32 12.11
N PRO A 104 2.59 -5.01 11.87
CA PRO A 104 3.67 -4.48 11.08
C PRO A 104 4.99 -4.42 11.84
N LEU A 105 6.07 -4.72 11.12
CA LEU A 105 7.42 -4.36 11.53
C LEU A 105 7.71 -2.91 11.10
N VAL A 106 8.33 -2.16 11.99
CA VAL A 106 8.78 -0.80 11.73
C VAL A 106 10.10 -0.86 10.99
N CYS A 107 10.13 -0.36 9.76
CA CYS A 107 11.33 -0.35 8.94
C CYS A 107 11.57 1.00 8.27
N GLU A 108 12.82 1.29 7.98
CA GLU A 108 13.24 2.40 7.12
C GLU A 108 13.21 1.92 5.66
N ILE A 109 12.42 2.61 4.83
CA ILE A 109 12.45 2.41 3.38
C ILE A 109 13.09 3.64 2.73
N ARG A 110 14.06 3.37 1.86
CA ARG A 110 14.77 4.38 1.06
C ARG A 110 14.27 4.29 -0.38
N LEU A 111 13.52 5.29 -0.81
CA LEU A 111 13.05 5.40 -2.18
C LEU A 111 14.11 6.13 -3.01
N TYR A 112 14.65 5.44 -4.00
CA TYR A 112 15.66 5.95 -4.91
C TYR A 112 15.04 6.30 -6.26
N GLU A 113 15.41 7.46 -6.79
CA GLU A 113 15.13 7.89 -8.16
C GLU A 113 16.43 7.86 -8.99
N CYS A 114 16.32 8.07 -10.30
CA CYS A 114 17.49 8.21 -11.18
C CYS A 114 18.44 9.30 -10.67
N LEU A 115 19.74 8.99 -10.60
CA LEU A 115 20.80 9.89 -10.12
C LEU A 115 20.92 11.17 -10.95
N PHE A 116 20.70 11.05 -12.26
CA PHE A 116 20.83 12.11 -13.24
C PHE A 116 19.48 12.41 -13.88
N GLN A 117 19.28 13.64 -14.31
CA GLN A 117 18.02 14.06 -14.96
C GLN A 117 18.02 13.67 -16.45
N HIS A 118 19.18 13.70 -17.09
CA HIS A 118 19.34 13.35 -18.50
C HIS A 118 19.81 11.91 -18.70
N LYS A 119 19.53 11.38 -19.90
CA LYS A 119 19.95 10.04 -20.31
C LYS A 119 21.47 9.97 -20.54
N ASN A 120 22.06 11.04 -21.06
CA ASN A 120 23.49 11.14 -21.34
C ASN A 120 24.11 12.32 -20.56
N PRO A 121 24.28 12.20 -19.23
CA PRO A 121 24.72 13.30 -18.37
C PRO A 121 26.15 13.80 -18.68
N GLU A 122 26.95 13.03 -19.42
CA GLU A 122 28.29 13.40 -19.85
C GLU A 122 28.33 14.11 -21.21
N ASP A 123 27.21 14.15 -21.96
CA ASP A 123 27.17 14.85 -23.23
C ASP A 123 27.17 16.37 -22.99
N PRO A 124 28.20 17.12 -23.42
CA PRO A 124 28.26 18.56 -23.22
C PRO A 124 27.19 19.33 -24.01
N VAL A 125 26.52 18.70 -24.98
CA VAL A 125 25.38 19.26 -25.69
C VAL A 125 24.10 19.15 -24.84
N GLU A 126 23.86 18.01 -24.18
CA GLU A 126 22.71 17.82 -23.29
C GLU A 126 22.93 18.54 -21.94
N VAL A 127 24.15 18.47 -21.40
CA VAL A 127 24.52 19.05 -20.10
C VAL A 127 25.74 19.97 -20.25
N PRO A 128 25.55 21.22 -20.72
CA PRO A 128 26.66 22.16 -20.92
C PRO A 128 27.42 22.51 -19.64
N GLY A 129 26.80 22.36 -18.47
CA GLY A 129 27.42 22.57 -17.16
C GLY A 129 28.25 21.39 -16.64
N GLY A 130 28.35 20.31 -17.43
CA GLY A 130 28.98 19.05 -17.04
C GLY A 130 28.11 18.21 -16.10
N PHE A 131 28.39 16.91 -16.02
CA PHE A 131 27.51 15.91 -15.38
C PHE A 131 27.14 16.21 -13.91
N LEU A 132 28.00 16.89 -13.14
CA LEU A 132 27.67 17.26 -11.75
C LEU A 132 26.53 18.27 -11.65
N SER A 133 26.34 19.09 -12.68
CA SER A 133 25.19 20.01 -12.77
C SER A 133 23.89 19.27 -13.09
N ASP A 134 23.96 18.02 -13.54
CA ASP A 134 22.82 17.18 -13.90
C ASP A 134 22.35 16.26 -12.77
N LEU A 135 22.96 16.37 -11.58
CA LEU A 135 22.52 15.60 -10.43
C LEU A 135 21.06 15.92 -10.12
N ASN A 136 20.28 14.87 -10.00
CA ASN A 136 18.89 14.98 -9.63
C ASN A 136 18.81 15.32 -8.12
N PRO A 137 18.21 16.46 -7.72
CA PRO A 137 18.16 16.85 -6.32
C PRO A 137 17.27 15.93 -5.47
N ILE A 138 16.45 15.09 -6.10
CA ILE A 138 15.48 14.21 -5.44
C ILE A 138 15.91 12.73 -5.37
N VAL A 139 17.19 12.42 -5.63
CA VAL A 139 17.74 11.04 -5.66
C VAL A 139 17.53 10.28 -4.36
N PHE A 140 17.56 11.00 -3.26
CA PHE A 140 17.14 10.50 -1.96
C PHE A 140 15.95 11.32 -1.49
N ASN A 141 14.77 10.97 -2.00
CA ASN A 141 13.62 11.83 -1.81
C ASN A 141 13.00 11.66 -0.42
N ARG A 142 12.98 10.43 0.11
CA ARG A 142 12.33 10.12 1.40
C ARG A 142 12.92 8.87 2.06
N THR A 143 13.19 9.01 3.35
CA THR A 143 13.09 7.90 4.31
C THR A 143 11.66 7.85 4.81
N VAL A 144 10.98 6.73 4.61
CA VAL A 144 9.64 6.52 5.15
C VAL A 144 9.68 5.39 6.16
N THR A 145 9.15 5.66 7.35
CA THR A 145 8.85 4.60 8.31
C THR A 145 7.58 3.90 7.85
N LEU A 146 7.73 2.72 7.26
CA LEU A 146 6.59 1.90 6.86
C LEU A 146 6.39 0.73 7.81
N LYS A 147 5.28 0.07 7.56
CA LYS A 147 4.72 -1.05 8.28
C LYS A 147 4.76 -2.24 7.33
N GLU A 148 5.68 -3.17 7.53
CA GLU A 148 5.89 -4.33 6.66
C GLU A 148 5.41 -5.64 7.30
N ASP A 149 5.03 -6.61 6.46
CA ASP A 149 4.61 -7.94 6.91
C ASP A 149 5.81 -8.73 7.47
N PRO A 150 5.71 -9.34 8.67
CA PRO A 150 6.81 -10.11 9.25
C PRO A 150 7.29 -11.29 8.39
N GLY A 151 6.41 -11.85 7.57
CA GLY A 151 6.73 -12.99 6.70
C GLY A 151 7.48 -12.66 5.41
N LYS A 152 7.81 -11.38 5.18
CA LYS A 152 8.56 -10.92 3.98
C LYS A 152 10.05 -10.68 4.22
N ILE A 153 10.51 -10.66 5.48
CA ILE A 153 11.91 -10.42 5.84
C ILE A 153 12.68 -11.73 5.88
#